data_AF-A0A8B5W656-F1
#
_entry.id   AF-A0A8B5W656-F1
#
_cell.length_a   1.000
_cell.length_b   1.000
_cell.length_c   1.000
_cell.angle_alpha   90.00
_cell.angle_beta   90.00
_cell.angle_gamma   90.00
#
_symmetry.space_group_name_H-M   'P 1'
#
loop_
_entity.id
_entity.type
_entity.pdbx_description
1 polymer ?
#
loop_
_entity_poly.entity_id
_entity_poly.type
_entity_poly.pdbx_seq_one_letter_code
_entity_poly.pdbx_strand_id
1 'polypeptide(L)'
;MNELDQYRKEIDLIDQELTALFEKRLETVLKVGEYKIKHQLPILDTSREEAVIQKNIERLNNQAFKKEIADFYRSLMGITKETQERLMSEDGNQ
;
A
#
# COMPACT_ATOMS: atom_id res chain seq x y z
N MET A 1 22.30 24.81 10.82
CA MET A 1 21.65 23.51 10.64
C MET A 1 21.95 22.69 11.86
N ASN A 2 20.94 22.39 12.68
CA ASN A 2 21.09 21.56 13.89
C ASN A 2 20.81 20.08 13.57
N GLU A 3 20.96 19.19 14.55
CA GLU A 3 20.68 17.76 14.38
C GLU A 3 19.22 17.49 13.97
N LEU A 4 18.27 18.27 14.50
CA LEU A 4 16.84 18.15 14.13
C LEU A 4 16.61 18.44 12.64
N ASP A 5 17.28 19.45 12.09
CA ASP A 5 17.20 19.78 10.67
C ASP A 5 17.79 18.66 9.79
N GLN A 6 18.80 17.95 10.28
CA GLN A 6 19.38 16.81 9.57
C GLN A 6 18.42 15.63 9.54
N TYR A 7 17.80 15.29 10.68
CA TYR A 7 16.78 14.24 10.73
C TYR A 7 15.58 14.55 9.83
N ARG A 8 15.13 15.81 9.79
CA ARG A 8 14.04 16.21 8.89
C ARG A 8 14.38 16.03 7.42
N LYS A 9 15.60 16.39 7.01
CA LYS A 9 16.06 16.16 5.65
C LYS A 9 16.11 14.67 5.29
N GLU A 10 16.51 13.83 6.23
CA GLU A 10 16.50 12.37 6.02
C GLU A 10 15.07 11.85 5.87
N ILE A 11 14.13 12.31 6.70
CA ILE A 11 12.71 12.00 6.57
C ILE A 11 12.17 12.45 5.20
N ASP A 12 12.48 13.67 4.76
CA ASP A 12 12.02 14.18 3.46
C ASP A 12 12.48 13.28 2.29
N LEU A 13 13.70 12.75 2.36
CA LEU A 13 14.22 11.81 1.34
C LEU A 13 13.49 10.46 1.40
N ILE A 14 13.24 9.93 2.60
CA ILE A 14 12.48 8.70 2.78
C ILE A 14 11.05 8.88 2.25
N ASP A 15 10.41 10.00 2.53
CA ASP A 15 9.03 10.29 2.11
C ASP A 15 8.91 10.39 0.58
N GLN A 16 9.94 10.90 -0.10
CA GLN A 16 10.00 10.87 -1.57
C GLN A 16 10.01 9.44 -2.12
N GLU A 17 10.81 8.55 -1.53
CA GLU A 17 10.84 7.14 -1.92
C GLU A 17 9.53 6.41 -1.60
N LEU A 18 8.96 6.66 -0.41
CA LEU A 18 7.67 6.09 -0.02
C LEU A 18 6.55 6.51 -0.99
N THR A 19 6.53 7.78 -1.40
CA THR A 19 5.56 8.31 -2.37
C THR A 19 5.67 7.58 -3.71
N ALA A 20 6.88 7.47 -4.25
CA ALA A 20 7.10 6.79 -5.53
C ALA A 20 6.74 5.29 -5.45
N LEU A 21 7.05 4.62 -4.35
CA LEU A 21 6.70 3.22 -4.12
C LEU A 21 5.19 3.02 -3.95
N PHE A 22 4.52 3.95 -3.27
CA PHE A 22 3.08 3.94 -3.08
C PHE A 22 2.35 4.07 -4.42
N GLU A 23 2.73 5.03 -5.26
CA GLU A 23 2.16 5.24 -6.60
C GLU A 23 2.31 3.97 -7.45
N LYS A 24 3.53 3.42 -7.53
CA LYS A 24 3.80 2.18 -8.25
C LYS A 24 2.96 1.00 -7.74
N ARG A 25 2.77 0.90 -6.42
CA ARG A 25 1.91 -0.13 -5.82
C ARG A 25 0.47 0.06 -6.24
N LEU A 26 -0.05 1.30 -6.22
CA LEU A 26 -1.42 1.61 -6.59
C LEU A 26 -1.71 1.24 -8.05
N GLU A 27 -0.84 1.64 -9.00
CA GLU A 27 -0.95 1.24 -10.40
C GLU A 27 -0.97 -0.28 -10.57
N THR A 28 -0.16 -1.00 -9.78
CA THR A 28 -0.13 -2.47 -9.81
C THR A 28 -1.43 -3.07 -9.27
N VAL A 29 -2.01 -2.50 -8.21
CA VAL A 29 -3.29 -2.93 -7.65
C VAL A 29 -4.43 -2.73 -8.66
N LEU A 30 -4.45 -1.61 -9.39
CA LEU A 30 -5.45 -1.36 -10.43
C LEU A 30 -5.41 -2.43 -11.53
N LYS A 31 -4.21 -2.77 -12.03
CA LYS A 31 -4.03 -3.87 -13.00
C LYS A 31 -4.51 -5.22 -12.46
N VAL A 32 -4.28 -5.51 -11.17
CA VAL A 32 -4.80 -6.72 -10.52
C VAL A 32 -6.33 -6.68 -10.47
N GLY A 33 -6.91 -5.51 -10.19
CA GLY A 33 -8.35 -5.27 -10.23
C GLY A 33 -8.97 -5.59 -11.58
N GLU A 34 -8.46 -4.96 -12.64
CA GLU A 34 -8.85 -5.21 -14.04
C GLU A 34 -8.75 -6.69 -14.41
N TYR A 35 -7.64 -7.33 -14.04
CA TYR A 35 -7.44 -8.76 -14.26
C TYR A 35 -8.53 -9.59 -13.58
N LYS A 36 -8.84 -9.31 -12.31
CA LYS A 36 -9.87 -10.04 -11.57
C LYS A 36 -11.25 -9.89 -12.19
N ILE A 37 -11.63 -8.68 -12.62
CA ILE A 37 -12.92 -8.42 -13.30
C ILE A 37 -13.01 -9.23 -14.59
N LYS A 38 -11.97 -9.14 -15.44
CA LYS A 38 -11.92 -9.84 -16.74
C LYS A 38 -12.08 -11.36 -16.59
N HIS A 39 -11.60 -11.92 -15.47
CA HIS A 39 -11.66 -13.35 -15.18
C HIS A 39 -12.75 -13.74 -14.17
N GLN A 40 -13.65 -12.82 -13.82
CA GLN A 40 -14.75 -13.04 -12.86
C GLN A 40 -14.27 -13.57 -11.49
N LEU A 41 -13.10 -13.11 -11.04
CA LEU A 41 -12.51 -13.47 -9.75
C LEU A 41 -12.96 -12.48 -8.65
N PRO A 42 -13.06 -12.94 -7.39
CA PRO A 42 -13.42 -12.07 -6.27
C PRO A 42 -12.35 -11.00 -6.04
N ILE A 43 -12.80 -9.75 -5.93
CA ILE A 43 -11.94 -8.59 -5.66
C ILE A 43 -11.37 -8.66 -4.24
N LEU A 44 -12.20 -9.02 -3.26
CA LEU A 44 -11.80 -9.20 -1.87
C LEU A 44 -11.14 -10.56 -1.65
N ASP A 45 -9.95 -10.56 -1.07
CA ASP A 45 -9.23 -11.76 -0.63
C ASP A 45 -8.53 -11.47 0.71
N THR A 46 -9.25 -11.68 1.80
CA THR A 46 -8.76 -11.43 3.16
C THR A 46 -7.58 -12.33 3.53
N SER A 47 -7.51 -13.54 2.96
CA SER A 47 -6.38 -14.45 3.18
C SER A 47 -5.09 -13.88 2.58
N ARG A 48 -5.21 -13.24 1.41
CA ARG A 48 -4.09 -12.56 0.75
C ARG A 48 -3.62 -11.35 1.54
N GLU A 49 -4.53 -10.58 2.12
CA GLU A 49 -4.22 -9.40 2.95
C GLU A 49 -3.41 -9.79 4.19
N GLU A 50 -3.88 -10.79 4.95
CA GLU A 50 -3.17 -11.29 6.12
C GLU A 50 -1.77 -11.81 5.75
N ALA A 51 -1.65 -12.52 4.62
CA ALA A 51 -0.36 -13.00 4.13
C ALA A 51 0.59 -11.86 3.71
N VAL A 52 0.10 -10.71 3.24
CA VAL A 52 0.97 -9.53 3.01
C VAL A 52 1.47 -8.97 4.33
N ILE A 53 0.59 -8.81 5.32
CA ILE A 53 0.94 -8.22 6.63
C ILE A 53 2.01 -9.09 7.29
N GLN A 54 1.77 -10.40 7.39
CA GLN A 54 2.68 -11.33 8.02
C GLN A 54 4.06 -11.35 7.34
N LYS A 55 4.09 -11.38 5.99
CA LYS A 55 5.36 -11.32 5.23
C LYS A 55 6.14 -10.03 5.49
N ASN A 56 5.48 -8.91 5.68
CA ASN A 56 6.17 -7.64 5.94
C ASN A 56 6.59 -7.48 7.39
N ILE A 57 5.87 -8.09 8.34
CA ILE A 57 6.34 -8.28 9.71
C ILE A 57 7.65 -9.09 9.73
N GLU A 58 7.70 -10.19 8.98
CA GLU A 58 8.90 -11.05 8.89
C GLU A 58 10.11 -10.35 8.25
N ARG A 59 9.87 -9.33 7.42
CA ARG A 59 10.93 -8.52 6.79
C ARG A 59 11.51 -7.44 7.70
N LEU A 60 10.89 -7.15 8.84
CA LEU A 60 11.41 -6.14 9.75
C LEU A 60 12.75 -6.58 10.36
N ASN A 61 13.76 -5.72 10.27
CA ASN A 61 15.00 -5.92 11.02
C ASN A 61 14.77 -5.74 12.53
N ASN A 62 13.97 -4.73 12.91
CA ASN A 62 13.58 -4.49 14.29
C ASN A 62 12.13 -4.95 14.52
N GLN A 63 11.99 -6.09 15.21
CA GLN A 63 10.71 -6.72 15.51
C GLN A 63 9.89 -5.96 16.57
N ALA A 64 10.40 -4.87 17.15
CA ALA A 64 9.61 -3.97 17.98
C ALA A 64 8.52 -3.24 17.16
N PHE A 65 8.73 -3.05 15.85
CA PHE A 65 7.81 -2.30 14.98
C PHE A 65 6.68 -3.14 14.34
N LYS A 66 6.43 -4.34 14.86
CA LYS A 66 5.43 -5.28 14.33
C LYS A 66 4.03 -4.68 14.25
N LYS A 67 3.63 -3.94 15.29
CA LYS A 67 2.29 -3.38 15.36
C LYS A 67 2.14 -2.28 14.31
N GLU A 68 3.13 -1.40 14.23
CA GLU A 68 3.19 -0.26 13.33
C GLU A 68 3.16 -0.72 11.87
N ILE A 69 3.94 -1.75 11.51
CA ILE A 69 3.94 -2.27 10.13
C ILE A 69 2.59 -2.93 9.79
N ALA A 70 1.96 -3.63 10.74
CA ALA A 70 0.65 -4.23 10.53
C ALA A 70 -0.42 -3.16 10.28
N ASP A 71 -0.45 -2.12 11.11
CA ASP A 71 -1.40 -1.01 11.01
C ASP A 71 -1.18 -0.21 9.71
N PHE A 72 0.08 0.00 9.31
CA PHE A 72 0.43 0.61 8.02
C PHE A 72 -0.14 -0.19 6.84
N TYR A 73 0.11 -1.50 6.79
CA TYR A 73 -0.35 -2.31 5.66
C TYR A 73 -1.87 -2.44 5.59
N ARG A 74 -2.57 -2.49 6.73
CA ARG A 74 -4.04 -2.44 6.76
C ARG A 74 -4.57 -1.14 6.17
N SER A 75 -4.03 0.00 6.61
CA SER A 75 -4.41 1.32 6.09
C SER A 75 -4.11 1.45 4.59
N LEU A 76 -2.92 1.00 4.18
CA LEU A 76 -2.49 0.98 2.79
C LEU A 76 -3.46 0.18 1.90
N MET A 77 -3.88 -1.01 2.36
CA MET A 77 -4.84 -1.84 1.62
C MET A 77 -6.21 -1.15 1.51
N GLY A 78 -6.70 -0.57 2.61
CA GLY A 78 -7.95 0.19 2.63
C GLY A 78 -7.95 1.31 1.59
N ILE A 79 -6.93 2.17 1.62
CA ILE A 79 -6.77 3.28 0.66
C ILE A 79 -6.76 2.75 -0.79
N THR A 80 -5.99 1.69 -1.06
CA THR A 80 -5.90 1.16 -2.43
C THR A 80 -7.20 0.52 -2.92
N LYS A 81 -7.98 -0.09 -2.03
CA LYS A 81 -9.29 -0.65 -2.36
C LYS A 81 -10.31 0.45 -2.68
N GLU A 82 -10.40 1.47 -1.82
CA GLU A 82 -11.28 2.63 -2.05
C GLU A 82 -10.94 3.35 -3.37
N THR A 83 -9.65 3.51 -3.66
CA THR A 83 -9.19 4.12 -4.92
C THR A 83 -9.57 3.26 -6.12
N GLN A 84 -9.38 1.95 -6.04
CA GLN A 84 -9.76 1.02 -7.10
C GLN A 84 -11.28 1.08 -7.37
N GLU A 85 -12.11 1.03 -6.32
CA GLU A 85 -13.57 1.12 -6.45
C GLU A 85 -14.00 2.44 -7.11
N ARG A 86 -13.41 3.56 -6.68
CA ARG A 86 -13.70 4.89 -7.26
C ARG A 86 -13.33 4.95 -8.74
N LEU A 87 -12.11 4.57 -9.11
CA LEU A 87 -11.66 4.62 -10.51
C LEU A 87 -12.46 3.69 -11.43
N MET A 88 -12.80 2.49 -10.95
CA MET A 88 -13.67 1.56 -11.69
C MET A 88 -15.10 2.08 -11.86
N SER A 89 -15.62 2.84 -10.89
CA SER A 89 -16.95 3.46 -11.00
C SER A 89 -16.97 4.65 -11.96
N GLU A 90 -15.86 5.38 -12.08
CA GLU A 90 -15.69 6.51 -13.00
C GLU A 90 -15.59 6.02 -14.46
N ASP A 91 -14.88 4.91 -14.73
CA ASP A 91 -14.77 4.29 -16.06
C ASP A 91 -16.10 3.68 -16.55
N GLY A 92 -17.01 3.32 -15.64
CA GLY A 92 -18.35 2.80 -15.98
C GLY A 92 -19.37 3.85 -16.41
N ASN A 93 -19.00 5.14 -16.36
CA ASN A 93 -19.86 6.29 -16.71
C ASN A 93 -19.43 6.98 -18.03
N GLN A 94 -18.61 6.32 -18.86
CA GLN A 94 -18.25 6.75 -20.22
C GLN A 94 -18.89 5.86 -21.28
#